data_AF-A0AA39QXK2-F1
#
_entry.id   AF-A0AA39QXK2-F1
#
_cell.length_a   1.000
_cell.length_b   1.000
_cell.length_c   1.000
_cell.angle_alpha   90.00
_cell.angle_beta   90.00
_cell.angle_gamma   90.00
#
_symmetry.space_group_name_H-M   'P 1'
#
loop_
_entity.id
_entity.type
_entity.pdbx_description
1 polymer ?
#
loop_
_entity_poly.entity_id
_entity_poly.type
_entity_poly.pdbx_seq_one_letter_code
_entity_poly.pdbx_strand_id
1 'polypeptide(L)'
;MGRNLVYPKVDKNTVHRKSDRASYDLQTIHSIINSTPVLHVSFNSGDPEDPFPTILPMIGTMASFEYPSADLNEPLDCYLHGYVSSGIMKRARSTSGNALPITIAATRVDGIVLSLTPNSHSYNYRSAVLFGYGSLVEDSEEKMWAMQTVTNSVVPSRWDNARSPPDGSEMASTTILKVKIVNGSGKIRTGGPGDEKKDMEREDVVGRVWTGVLPIWETVGEPVRGGAGLVDQVPEHIRIFQNNMSETNEDYAKTAAKAKSPAGKGY
;
A
#
# COMPACT_ATOMS: atom_id res chain seq x y z
N MET A 1 14.06 -15.49 17.30
CA MET A 1 13.31 -14.67 16.32
C MET A 1 13.93 -14.94 14.96
N GLY A 2 13.15 -15.53 14.04
CA GLY A 2 13.62 -15.85 12.69
C GLY A 2 14.06 -14.58 11.97
N ARG A 3 15.07 -14.70 11.11
CA ARG A 3 15.60 -13.56 10.35
C ARG A 3 14.58 -13.24 9.27
N ASN A 4 13.98 -12.05 9.32
CA ASN A 4 13.10 -11.62 8.25
C ASN A 4 13.88 -11.43 6.95
N LEU A 5 13.25 -11.77 5.82
CA LEU A 5 13.84 -11.53 4.50
C LEU A 5 13.76 -10.04 4.18
N VAL A 6 14.70 -9.57 3.35
CA VAL A 6 14.79 -8.17 2.94
C VAL A 6 14.96 -8.07 1.43
N TYR A 7 14.44 -7.01 0.83
CA TYR A 7 14.80 -6.66 -0.54
C TYR A 7 16.27 -6.26 -0.63
N PRO A 8 16.93 -6.56 -1.77
CA PRO A 8 18.28 -6.08 -2.01
C PRO A 8 18.29 -4.54 -2.03
N LYS A 9 19.28 -3.97 -1.35
CA LYS A 9 19.51 -2.53 -1.34
C LYS A 9 20.43 -2.18 -2.51
N VAL A 10 19.91 -1.38 -3.43
CA VAL A 10 20.59 -0.83 -4.61
C VAL A 10 20.43 0.69 -4.63
N ASP A 11 21.15 1.39 -5.51
CA ASP A 11 21.07 2.85 -5.58
C ASP A 11 19.63 3.34 -5.81
N LYS A 12 18.87 2.62 -6.65
CA LYS A 12 17.50 2.98 -7.04
C LYS A 12 16.49 2.99 -5.88
N ASN A 13 16.60 2.09 -4.91
CA ASN A 13 15.69 2.01 -3.75
C ASN A 13 16.33 2.53 -2.45
N THR A 14 17.55 3.09 -2.50
CA THR A 14 18.22 3.58 -1.30
C THR A 14 17.59 4.87 -0.80
N VAL A 15 17.05 4.81 0.42
CA VAL A 15 16.55 6.01 1.11
C VAL A 15 17.73 6.81 1.68
N HIS A 16 17.97 8.01 1.12
CA HIS A 16 19.06 8.88 1.57
C HIS A 16 18.67 9.85 2.70
N ARG A 17 17.57 10.59 2.56
CA ARG A 17 17.13 11.58 3.56
C ARG A 17 16.36 10.91 4.70
N LYS A 18 16.79 11.11 5.96
CA LYS A 18 16.23 10.46 7.15
C LYS A 18 16.21 8.93 6.97
N SER A 19 17.38 8.37 6.65
CA SER A 19 17.59 6.95 6.36
C SER A 19 17.37 6.04 7.56
N ASP A 20 17.38 6.59 8.78
CA ASP A 20 16.96 5.94 10.03
C ASP A 20 15.51 5.44 9.99
N ARG A 21 14.69 5.99 9.08
CA ARG A 21 13.30 5.61 8.84
C ARG A 21 13.12 4.54 7.78
N ALA A 22 14.20 4.13 7.12
CA ALA A 22 14.13 3.19 6.01
C ALA A 22 13.93 1.76 6.51
N SER A 23 13.08 1.01 5.83
CA SER A 23 12.96 -0.44 5.99
C SER A 23 13.13 -1.11 4.63
N TYR A 24 13.80 -2.25 4.61
CA TYR A 24 13.90 -3.11 3.42
C TYR A 24 13.28 -4.49 3.71
N ASP A 25 12.67 -4.65 4.87
CA ASP A 25 12.02 -5.86 5.37
C ASP A 25 10.79 -6.20 4.53
N LEU A 26 10.73 -7.44 4.02
CA LEU A 26 9.64 -7.90 3.15
C LEU A 26 8.29 -7.80 3.85
N GLN A 27 8.20 -8.32 5.08
CA GLN A 27 6.97 -8.32 5.86
C GLN A 27 6.42 -6.90 6.04
N THR A 28 7.29 -5.96 6.43
CA THR A 28 6.94 -4.55 6.59
C THR A 28 6.43 -3.94 5.28
N ILE A 29 7.14 -4.15 4.18
CA ILE A 29 6.79 -3.56 2.88
C ILE A 29 5.51 -4.17 2.33
N HIS A 30 5.38 -5.49 2.32
CA HIS A 30 4.17 -6.19 1.87
C HIS A 30 2.96 -5.83 2.74
N SER A 31 3.13 -5.66 4.05
CA SER A 31 2.07 -5.19 4.94
C SER A 31 1.60 -3.78 4.57
N ILE A 32 2.50 -2.88 4.18
CA ILE A 32 2.14 -1.52 3.74
C ILE A 32 1.34 -1.58 2.43
N ILE A 33 1.79 -2.39 1.46
CA ILE A 33 1.07 -2.56 0.19
C ILE A 33 -0.33 -3.14 0.44
N ASN A 34 -0.44 -4.25 1.17
CA ASN A 34 -1.71 -4.96 1.36
C ASN A 34 -2.69 -4.22 2.29
N SER A 35 -2.21 -3.29 3.13
CA SER A 35 -3.07 -2.40 3.93
C SER A 35 -3.42 -1.08 3.25
N THR A 36 -2.96 -0.85 2.02
CA THR A 36 -3.26 0.38 1.26
C THR A 36 -4.33 0.10 0.20
N PRO A 37 -5.54 0.67 0.30
CA PRO A 37 -6.64 0.38 -0.62
C PRO A 37 -6.36 0.75 -2.10
N VAL A 38 -5.53 1.77 -2.33
CA VAL A 38 -5.21 2.28 -3.66
C VAL A 38 -3.70 2.35 -3.85
N LEU A 39 -3.20 1.56 -4.79
CA LEU A 39 -1.80 1.59 -5.21
C LEU A 39 -1.62 2.59 -6.35
N HIS A 40 -0.55 3.38 -6.29
CA HIS A 40 -0.18 4.29 -7.37
C HIS A 40 0.82 3.58 -8.28
N VAL A 41 0.35 3.15 -9.45
CA VAL A 41 1.11 2.32 -10.38
C VAL A 41 1.63 3.20 -11.51
N SER A 42 2.95 3.38 -11.54
CA SER A 42 3.67 4.20 -12.52
C SER A 42 4.38 3.36 -13.57
N PHE A 43 4.27 3.75 -14.82
CA PHE A 43 4.93 3.12 -15.96
C PHE A 43 5.13 4.14 -17.08
N ASN A 44 6.07 3.86 -17.98
CA ASN A 44 6.27 4.69 -19.17
C ASN A 44 5.14 4.41 -20.17
N SER A 45 4.53 5.46 -20.73
CA SER A 45 3.49 5.34 -21.76
C SER A 45 3.99 4.62 -23.01
N GLY A 46 5.32 4.66 -23.23
CA GLY A 46 6.01 4.02 -24.34
C GLY A 46 5.80 4.74 -25.67
N ASP A 47 5.29 5.97 -25.62
CA ASP A 47 5.42 6.97 -26.67
C ASP A 47 6.76 7.70 -26.43
N PRO A 48 7.74 7.64 -27.36
CA PRO A 48 9.01 8.33 -27.21
C PRO A 48 8.88 9.86 -27.09
N GLU A 49 7.78 10.43 -27.59
CA GLU A 49 7.50 11.86 -27.54
C GLU A 49 6.80 12.29 -26.25
N ASP A 50 6.33 11.33 -25.44
CA ASP A 50 5.73 11.60 -24.12
C ASP A 50 6.81 11.54 -23.03
N PRO A 51 7.25 12.69 -22.48
CA PRO A 51 8.30 12.70 -21.47
C PRO A 51 7.78 12.29 -20.08
N PHE A 52 6.47 12.11 -19.91
CA PHE A 52 5.87 11.90 -18.60
C PHE A 52 5.64 10.41 -18.31
N PRO A 53 5.94 9.94 -17.07
CA PRO A 53 5.42 8.66 -16.63
C PRO A 53 3.90 8.77 -16.45
N THR A 54 3.19 7.72 -16.85
CA THR A 54 1.77 7.57 -16.53
C THR A 54 1.64 7.00 -15.13
N ILE A 55 0.73 7.53 -14.31
CA ILE A 55 0.41 7.00 -12.98
C ILE A 55 -1.08 6.68 -12.91
N LEU A 56 -1.42 5.44 -12.56
CA LEU A 56 -2.79 4.99 -12.40
C LEU A 56 -3.06 4.57 -10.95
N PRO A 57 -4.16 5.02 -10.32
CA PRO A 57 -4.66 4.43 -9.10
C PRO A 57 -5.27 3.06 -9.42
N MET A 58 -4.77 2.00 -8.78
CA MET A 58 -5.19 0.62 -9.05
C MET A 58 -5.39 -0.17 -7.75
N ILE A 59 -6.30 -1.14 -7.80
CA ILE A 59 -6.43 -2.16 -6.77
C ILE A 59 -5.42 -3.26 -7.06
N GLY A 60 -4.71 -3.69 -6.01
CA GLY A 60 -3.85 -4.85 -6.09
C GLY A 60 -3.37 -5.32 -4.74
N THR A 61 -2.67 -6.44 -4.73
CA THR A 61 -2.21 -7.11 -3.52
C THR A 61 -0.93 -7.89 -3.78
N MET A 62 -0.09 -7.99 -2.75
CA MET A 62 1.05 -8.90 -2.70
C MET A 62 0.54 -10.32 -2.40
N ALA A 63 0.92 -11.28 -3.24
CA ALA A 63 0.57 -12.69 -3.10
C ALA A 63 1.51 -13.59 -3.92
N SER A 64 1.38 -14.91 -3.79
CA SER A 64 2.13 -15.88 -4.61
C SER A 64 1.19 -16.97 -5.11
N PHE A 65 1.12 -17.14 -6.43
CA PHE A 65 0.38 -18.24 -7.05
C PHE A 65 1.15 -19.57 -6.91
N GLU A 66 2.48 -19.51 -7.05
CA GLU A 66 3.35 -20.70 -6.94
C GLU A 66 3.36 -21.28 -5.52
N TYR A 67 3.25 -20.41 -4.52
CA TYR A 67 3.19 -20.78 -3.10
C TYR A 67 2.00 -20.06 -2.42
N PRO A 68 0.76 -20.54 -2.57
CA PRO A 68 -0.43 -19.86 -2.04
C PRO A 68 -0.44 -19.70 -0.50
N SER A 69 0.36 -20.49 0.21
CA SER A 69 0.54 -20.42 1.66
C SER A 69 1.68 -19.49 2.11
N ALA A 70 2.37 -18.82 1.18
CA ALA A 70 3.45 -17.89 1.51
C ALA A 70 2.92 -16.73 2.33
N ASP A 71 3.60 -16.43 3.44
CA ASP A 71 3.26 -15.28 4.27
C ASP A 71 3.94 -13.99 3.74
N LEU A 72 3.70 -12.87 4.42
CA LEU A 72 4.24 -11.57 3.99
C LEU A 72 5.76 -11.46 4.14
N ASN A 73 6.43 -12.37 4.85
CA ASN A 73 7.89 -12.40 4.98
C ASN A 73 8.57 -13.16 3.83
N GLU A 74 7.81 -13.83 2.96
CA GLU A 74 8.33 -14.52 1.79
C GLU A 74 8.39 -13.60 0.55
N PRO A 75 9.14 -13.95 -0.50
CA PRO A 75 9.09 -13.24 -1.78
C PRO A 75 7.71 -13.39 -2.43
N LEU A 76 7.05 -12.26 -2.69
CA LEU A 76 5.72 -12.19 -3.31
C LEU A 76 5.74 -11.34 -4.59
N ASP A 77 4.76 -11.56 -5.45
CA ASP A 77 4.47 -10.72 -6.62
C ASP A 77 3.29 -9.79 -6.30
N CYS A 78 3.17 -8.68 -7.02
CA CYS A 78 1.99 -7.80 -6.92
C CYS A 78 1.01 -8.10 -8.06
N TYR A 79 -0.22 -8.50 -7.71
CA TYR A 79 -1.28 -8.74 -8.69
C TYR A 79 -2.20 -7.52 -8.75
N LEU A 80 -2.28 -6.90 -9.93
CA LEU A 80 -3.09 -5.72 -10.21
C LEU A 80 -4.28 -6.08 -11.09
N HIS A 81 -5.48 -5.69 -10.69
CA HIS A 81 -6.69 -5.88 -11.47
C HIS A 81 -6.93 -4.73 -12.45
N GLY A 82 -7.38 -5.02 -13.67
CA GLY A 82 -7.81 -3.98 -14.59
C GLY A 82 -8.62 -4.48 -15.79
N TYR A 83 -9.27 -3.54 -16.46
CA TYR A 83 -10.01 -3.82 -17.69
C TYR A 83 -9.05 -4.11 -18.85
N VAL A 84 -9.40 -5.08 -19.68
CA VAL A 84 -8.56 -5.59 -20.79
C VAL A 84 -8.10 -4.48 -21.75
N SER A 85 -8.91 -3.44 -21.97
CA SER A 85 -8.58 -2.35 -22.89
C SER A 85 -7.90 -1.15 -22.24
N SER A 86 -7.60 -1.22 -20.93
CA SER A 86 -6.90 -0.13 -20.23
C SER A 86 -5.48 0.07 -20.79
N GLY A 87 -4.96 1.30 -20.67
CA GLY A 87 -3.67 1.69 -21.24
C GLY A 87 -2.53 0.78 -20.75
N ILE A 88 -2.45 0.53 -19.45
CA ILE A 88 -1.41 -0.33 -18.85
C ILE A 88 -1.46 -1.77 -19.38
N MET A 89 -2.66 -2.35 -19.56
CA MET A 89 -2.81 -3.71 -20.10
C MET A 89 -2.44 -3.79 -21.58
N LYS A 90 -2.80 -2.77 -22.37
CA LYS A 90 -2.34 -2.64 -23.77
C LYS A 90 -0.82 -2.53 -23.84
N ARG A 91 -0.21 -1.72 -22.97
CA ARG A 91 1.25 -1.58 -22.91
C ARG A 91 1.93 -2.89 -22.55
N ALA A 92 1.46 -3.59 -21.52
CA ALA A 92 1.99 -4.88 -21.11
C ALA A 92 1.89 -5.96 -22.21
N ARG A 93 0.88 -5.92 -23.09
CA ARG A 93 0.82 -6.80 -24.27
C ARG A 93 1.82 -6.43 -25.35
N SER A 94 2.06 -5.14 -25.54
CA SER A 94 2.91 -4.61 -26.63
C SER A 94 4.41 -4.84 -26.42
N THR A 95 4.83 -5.32 -25.25
CA THR A 95 6.25 -5.48 -24.92
C THR A 95 6.91 -6.73 -25.53
N SER A 96 6.22 -7.48 -26.41
CA SER A 96 6.77 -8.58 -27.22
C SER A 96 7.63 -9.59 -26.45
N GLY A 97 7.16 -10.02 -25.28
CA GLY A 97 7.85 -10.98 -24.41
C GLY A 97 8.81 -10.36 -23.39
N ASN A 98 9.13 -9.06 -23.50
CA ASN A 98 9.72 -8.31 -22.39
C ASN A 98 8.61 -7.94 -21.39
N ALA A 99 8.92 -7.86 -20.10
CA ALA A 99 7.94 -7.43 -19.10
C ALA A 99 7.98 -5.90 -18.91
N LEU A 100 6.83 -5.26 -18.70
CA LEU A 100 6.68 -3.80 -18.60
C LEU A 100 7.33 -3.30 -17.31
N PRO A 101 8.34 -2.41 -17.34
CA PRO A 101 8.88 -1.83 -16.12
C PRO A 101 7.81 -1.01 -15.37
N ILE A 102 7.60 -1.34 -14.10
CA ILE A 102 6.56 -0.73 -13.26
C ILE A 102 7.18 -0.28 -11.93
N THR A 103 6.72 0.87 -11.45
CA THR A 103 6.96 1.35 -10.08
C THR A 103 5.63 1.45 -9.35
N ILE A 104 5.53 0.86 -8.17
CA ILE A 104 4.29 0.87 -7.36
C ILE A 104 4.58 1.65 -6.09
N ALA A 105 3.75 2.65 -5.77
CA ALA A 105 3.82 3.38 -4.53
C ALA A 105 2.54 3.20 -3.69
N ALA A 106 2.72 3.03 -2.39
CA ALA A 106 1.66 2.97 -1.40
C ALA A 106 2.03 3.85 -0.20
N THR A 107 1.07 4.64 0.30
CA THR A 107 1.29 5.53 1.44
C THR A 107 0.05 5.54 2.33
N ARG A 108 0.26 5.46 3.65
CA ARG A 108 -0.74 5.71 4.69
C ARG A 108 -0.26 6.83 5.58
N VAL A 109 -1.15 7.79 5.87
CA VAL A 109 -0.90 8.85 6.85
C VAL A 109 -1.51 8.40 8.17
N ASP A 110 -0.66 8.30 9.20
CA ASP A 110 -1.03 7.80 10.53
C ASP A 110 -1.14 8.95 11.56
N GLY A 111 -0.75 10.19 11.20
CA GLY A 111 -1.00 11.38 12.02
C GLY A 111 -0.27 12.65 11.58
N ILE A 112 -0.72 13.81 12.05
CA ILE A 112 -0.10 15.12 11.84
C ILE A 112 0.77 15.44 13.04
N VAL A 113 2.04 15.80 12.83
CA VAL A 113 2.96 16.19 13.89
C VAL A 113 3.12 17.70 13.93
N LEU A 114 2.66 18.30 15.02
CA LEU A 114 2.70 19.71 15.31
C LEU A 114 3.86 20.01 16.27
N SER A 115 4.70 20.98 15.87
CA SER A 115 6.02 21.30 16.41
C SER A 115 6.06 22.79 16.79
N LEU A 116 7.10 23.21 17.52
CA LEU A 116 7.26 24.62 17.94
C LEU A 116 7.48 25.57 16.75
N THR A 117 8.04 25.07 15.65
CA THR A 117 8.34 25.86 14.45
C THR A 117 7.69 25.28 13.19
N PRO A 118 7.28 26.14 12.24
CA PRO A 118 6.63 25.70 11.00
C PRO A 118 7.44 24.67 10.20
N ASN A 119 8.77 24.80 10.18
CA ASN A 119 9.66 23.91 9.41
C ASN A 119 9.84 22.52 10.06
N SER A 120 9.43 22.36 11.31
CA SER A 120 9.56 21.09 12.04
C SER A 120 8.29 20.24 12.02
N HIS A 121 7.17 20.79 11.54
CA HIS A 121 5.93 20.04 11.29
C HIS A 121 6.17 18.84 10.37
N SER A 122 5.42 17.78 10.58
CA SER A 122 5.59 16.54 9.81
C SER A 122 4.32 15.67 9.81
N TYR A 123 4.44 14.47 9.26
CA TYR A 123 3.43 13.41 9.36
C TYR A 123 4.02 12.18 10.01
N ASN A 124 3.26 11.47 10.83
CA ASN A 124 3.47 10.04 11.00
C ASN A 124 2.89 9.32 9.78
N TYR A 125 3.64 8.39 9.21
CA TYR A 125 3.27 7.71 7.98
C TYR A 125 3.99 6.39 7.83
N ARG A 126 3.43 5.53 6.99
CA ARG A 126 4.10 4.38 6.39
C ARG A 126 4.00 4.49 4.88
N SER A 127 5.10 4.23 4.19
CA SER A 127 5.11 4.22 2.73
C SER A 127 5.99 3.10 2.21
N ALA A 128 5.66 2.59 1.04
CA ALA A 128 6.42 1.61 0.31
C ALA A 128 6.52 2.01 -1.15
N VAL A 129 7.70 1.79 -1.75
CA VAL A 129 7.93 1.88 -3.18
C VAL A 129 8.52 0.56 -3.64
N LEU A 130 7.88 -0.07 -4.62
CA LEU A 130 8.31 -1.31 -5.25
C LEU A 130 8.67 -1.06 -6.70
N PHE A 131 9.69 -1.76 -7.17
CA PHE A 131 10.11 -1.76 -8.57
C PHE A 131 10.03 -3.19 -9.09
N GLY A 132 9.43 -3.35 -10.26
CA GLY A 132 9.21 -4.66 -10.83
C GLY A 132 8.92 -4.61 -12.31
N TYR A 133 8.55 -5.78 -12.83
CA TYR A 133 8.20 -5.95 -14.22
C TYR A 133 6.84 -6.65 -14.35
N GLY A 134 5.91 -5.99 -15.02
CA GLY A 134 4.55 -6.44 -15.23
C GLY A 134 4.40 -7.31 -16.47
N SER A 135 3.73 -8.45 -16.31
CA SER A 135 3.29 -9.34 -17.38
C SER A 135 1.82 -9.70 -17.20
N LEU A 136 1.09 -9.87 -18.30
CA LEU A 136 -0.28 -10.37 -18.22
C LEU A 136 -0.28 -11.81 -17.70
N VAL A 137 -1.26 -12.12 -16.86
CA VAL A 137 -1.55 -13.50 -16.45
C VAL A 137 -2.35 -14.17 -17.57
N GLU A 138 -1.71 -15.10 -18.27
CA GLU A 138 -2.30 -15.85 -19.40
C GLU A 138 -2.83 -17.23 -18.97
N ASP A 139 -2.24 -17.83 -17.93
CA ASP A 139 -2.71 -19.09 -17.38
C ASP A 139 -4.09 -18.92 -16.71
N SER A 140 -5.02 -19.82 -17.04
CA SER A 140 -6.40 -19.70 -16.57
C SER A 140 -6.56 -19.96 -15.08
N GLU A 141 -5.74 -20.85 -14.50
CA GLU A 141 -5.79 -21.17 -13.08
C GLU A 141 -5.22 -20.01 -12.26
N GLU A 142 -4.05 -19.47 -12.66
CA GLU A 142 -3.45 -18.28 -12.06
C GLU A 142 -4.39 -17.08 -12.17
N LYS A 143 -5.07 -16.89 -13.31
CA LYS A 143 -6.01 -15.78 -13.51
C LYS A 143 -7.19 -15.89 -12.56
N MET A 144 -7.82 -17.06 -12.45
CA MET A 144 -8.95 -17.29 -11.54
C MET A 144 -8.53 -17.09 -10.08
N TRP A 145 -7.40 -17.67 -9.68
CA TRP A 145 -6.83 -17.51 -8.34
C TRP A 145 -6.53 -16.03 -8.03
N ALA A 146 -5.95 -15.29 -8.97
CA ALA A 146 -5.59 -13.89 -8.77
C ALA A 146 -6.84 -13.00 -8.67
N MET A 147 -7.88 -13.27 -9.46
CA MET A 147 -9.17 -12.57 -9.35
C MET A 147 -9.81 -12.81 -7.97
N GLN A 148 -9.80 -14.04 -7.47
CA GLN A 148 -10.26 -14.37 -6.12
C GLN A 148 -9.41 -13.66 -5.06
N THR A 149 -8.08 -13.70 -5.21
CA THR A 149 -7.12 -13.11 -4.27
C THR A 149 -7.28 -11.59 -4.17
N VAL A 150 -7.38 -10.89 -5.31
CA VAL A 150 -7.62 -9.44 -5.33
C VAL A 150 -9.00 -9.09 -4.80
N THR A 151 -10.03 -9.88 -5.09
CA THR A 151 -11.37 -9.65 -4.53
C THR A 151 -11.36 -9.74 -3.00
N ASN A 152 -10.73 -10.80 -2.48
CA ASN A 152 -10.65 -11.05 -1.04
C ASN A 152 -9.67 -10.11 -0.32
N SER A 153 -8.71 -9.49 -1.02
CA SER A 153 -7.85 -8.47 -0.44
C SER A 153 -8.59 -7.14 -0.20
N VAL A 154 -9.66 -6.86 -0.95
CA VAL A 154 -10.51 -5.67 -0.74
C VAL A 154 -11.48 -5.88 0.41
N VAL A 155 -12.21 -7.00 0.41
CA VAL A 155 -13.05 -7.42 1.53
C VAL A 155 -12.84 -8.93 1.73
N PRO A 156 -12.34 -9.37 2.91
CA PRO A 156 -12.11 -10.78 3.18
C PRO A 156 -13.35 -11.65 2.93
N SER A 157 -13.13 -12.83 2.34
CA SER A 157 -14.16 -13.81 1.99
C SER A 157 -15.24 -13.32 1.01
N ARG A 158 -15.05 -12.16 0.37
CA ARG A 158 -16.05 -11.57 -0.52
C ARG A 158 -16.34 -12.41 -1.75
N TRP A 159 -15.34 -13.11 -2.29
CA TRP A 159 -15.47 -13.95 -3.48
C TRP A 159 -16.54 -15.03 -3.31
N ASP A 160 -16.49 -15.79 -2.22
CA ASP A 160 -17.46 -16.87 -1.93
C ASP A 160 -18.82 -16.33 -1.46
N ASN A 161 -18.87 -15.06 -1.08
CA ASN A 161 -20.08 -14.35 -0.67
C ASN A 161 -20.67 -13.47 -1.80
N ALA A 162 -20.31 -13.77 -3.05
CA ALA A 162 -20.86 -13.21 -4.28
C ALA A 162 -21.23 -14.34 -5.25
N ARG A 163 -21.87 -14.00 -6.39
CA ARG A 163 -22.10 -14.97 -7.47
C ARG A 163 -20.75 -15.34 -8.08
N SER A 164 -20.32 -16.57 -7.88
CA SER A 164 -19.03 -17.09 -8.33
C SER A 164 -19.21 -18.48 -8.98
N PRO A 165 -18.37 -18.87 -9.95
CA PRO A 165 -17.28 -18.08 -10.55
C PRO A 165 -17.79 -17.01 -11.54
N PRO A 166 -16.93 -16.08 -12.01
CA PRO A 166 -17.26 -15.16 -13.07
C PRO A 166 -17.69 -15.88 -14.36
N ASP A 167 -18.60 -15.27 -15.11
CA ASP A 167 -19.02 -15.80 -16.41
C ASP A 167 -17.99 -15.50 -17.52
N GLY A 168 -18.22 -16.04 -18.72
CA GLY A 168 -17.28 -15.90 -19.83
C GLY A 168 -17.04 -14.44 -20.26
N SER A 169 -18.03 -13.56 -20.13
CA SER A 169 -17.91 -12.14 -20.48
C SER A 169 -17.07 -11.39 -19.44
N GLU A 170 -17.31 -11.66 -18.17
CA GLU A 170 -16.51 -11.10 -17.06
C GLU A 170 -15.05 -11.58 -17.15
N MET A 171 -14.84 -12.86 -17.46
CA MET A 171 -13.49 -13.42 -17.66
C MET A 171 -12.78 -12.82 -18.88
N ALA A 172 -13.50 -12.51 -19.96
CA ALA A 172 -12.93 -11.90 -21.17
C ALA A 172 -12.60 -10.40 -20.99
N SER A 173 -13.41 -9.68 -20.22
CA SER A 173 -13.26 -8.25 -19.99
C SER A 173 -12.22 -7.92 -18.91
N THR A 174 -11.98 -8.85 -17.99
CA THR A 174 -11.04 -8.68 -16.88
C THR A 174 -9.64 -9.18 -17.24
N THR A 175 -8.61 -8.43 -16.86
CA THR A 175 -7.21 -8.82 -16.99
C THR A 175 -6.48 -8.62 -15.67
N ILE A 176 -5.56 -9.52 -15.36
CA ILE A 176 -4.66 -9.40 -14.21
C ILE A 176 -3.25 -9.13 -14.75
N LEU A 177 -2.59 -8.13 -14.17
CA LEU A 177 -1.19 -7.85 -14.39
C LEU A 177 -0.41 -8.33 -13.17
N LYS A 178 0.47 -9.31 -13.36
CA LYS A 178 1.41 -9.79 -12.34
C LYS A 178 2.68 -8.98 -12.45
N VAL A 179 3.07 -8.31 -11.37
CA VAL A 179 4.31 -7.53 -11.29
C VAL A 179 5.31 -8.30 -10.46
N LYS A 180 6.32 -8.84 -11.13
CA LYS A 180 7.45 -9.49 -10.48
C LYS A 180 8.34 -8.44 -9.82
N ILE A 181 8.40 -8.45 -8.50
CA ILE A 181 9.14 -7.43 -7.74
C ILE A 181 10.63 -7.78 -7.68
N VAL A 182 11.49 -6.80 -8.01
CA VAL A 182 12.95 -7.01 -8.03
C VAL A 182 13.68 -6.25 -6.92
N ASN A 183 13.10 -5.16 -6.44
CA ASN A 183 13.55 -4.46 -5.23
C ASN A 183 12.45 -3.52 -4.74
N GLY A 184 12.59 -3.08 -3.49
CA GLY A 184 11.66 -2.15 -2.87
C GLY A 184 12.23 -1.51 -1.63
N SER A 185 11.58 -0.46 -1.16
CA SER A 185 11.93 0.23 0.08
C SER A 185 10.69 0.72 0.79
N GLY A 186 10.65 0.51 2.10
CA GLY A 186 9.70 1.13 3.02
C GLY A 186 10.30 2.36 3.69
N LYS A 187 9.45 3.32 4.06
CA LYS A 187 9.83 4.45 4.91
C LYS A 187 8.73 4.74 5.91
N ILE A 188 9.09 4.75 7.19
CA ILE A 188 8.15 4.80 8.31
C ILE A 188 8.55 5.92 9.26
N ARG A 189 7.60 6.79 9.60
CA ARG A 189 7.77 7.78 10.66
C ARG A 189 6.70 7.59 11.71
N THR A 190 7.14 7.45 12.96
CA THR A 190 6.31 7.45 14.15
C THR A 190 6.86 8.45 15.17
N GLY A 191 6.09 8.71 16.21
CA GLY A 191 6.45 9.54 17.36
C GLY A 191 6.08 11.01 17.25
N GLY A 192 6.56 11.77 18.22
CA GLY A 192 6.22 13.17 18.46
C GLY A 192 7.03 14.18 17.64
N PRO A 193 6.88 15.48 17.94
CA PRO A 193 7.71 16.54 17.38
C PRO A 193 9.19 16.33 17.72
N GLY A 194 10.06 16.88 16.88
CA GLY A 194 11.51 16.83 17.03
C GLY A 194 12.09 18.24 16.95
N ASP A 195 11.71 19.09 17.91
CA ASP A 195 12.07 20.50 17.91
C ASP A 195 13.56 20.73 18.23
N GLU A 196 14.11 21.80 17.69
CA GLU A 196 15.50 22.17 17.95
C GLU A 196 15.68 22.72 19.36
N LYS A 197 16.85 22.45 19.95
CA LYS A 197 17.19 22.92 21.31
C LYS A 197 17.00 24.44 21.47
N LYS A 198 17.39 25.23 20.46
CA LYS A 198 17.26 26.70 20.46
C LYS A 198 15.81 27.18 20.60
N ASP A 199 14.84 26.40 20.11
CA ASP A 199 13.42 26.74 20.17
C ASP A 199 12.79 26.23 21.47
N MET A 200 13.25 25.07 21.97
CA MET A 200 12.83 24.53 23.27
C MET A 200 13.32 25.38 24.47
N GLU A 201 14.43 26.11 24.32
CA GLU A 201 14.95 27.01 25.36
C GLU A 201 14.30 28.40 25.34
N ARG A 202 13.39 28.67 24.40
CA ARG A 202 12.66 29.93 24.30
C ARG A 202 11.32 29.86 25.02
N GLU A 203 11.26 30.42 26.23
CA GLU A 203 10.04 30.49 27.04
C GLU A 203 8.89 31.19 26.30
N ASP A 204 9.19 32.23 25.51
CA ASP A 204 8.20 32.96 24.72
C ASP A 204 7.54 32.09 23.62
N VAL A 205 8.23 31.05 23.16
CA VAL A 205 7.73 30.09 22.16
C VAL A 205 7.05 28.92 22.86
N VAL A 206 7.74 28.26 23.79
CA VAL A 206 7.21 27.08 24.50
C VAL A 206 5.95 27.40 25.29
N GLY A 207 5.85 28.60 25.88
CA GLY A 207 4.68 29.01 26.65
C GLY A 207 3.43 29.32 25.81
N ARG A 208 3.57 29.53 24.49
CA ARG A 208 2.46 29.95 23.61
C ARG A 208 2.08 28.95 22.52
N VAL A 209 2.91 27.95 22.23
CA VAL A 209 2.71 27.01 21.12
C VAL A 209 2.40 25.62 21.65
N TRP A 210 1.23 25.08 21.29
CA TRP A 210 0.90 23.68 21.53
C TRP A 210 1.66 22.78 20.55
N THR A 211 2.24 21.68 21.04
CA THR A 211 2.90 20.66 20.23
C THR A 211 2.32 19.28 20.53
N GLY A 212 2.39 18.38 19.55
CA GLY A 212 1.84 17.05 19.70
C GLY A 212 1.57 16.36 18.37
N VAL A 213 0.83 15.26 18.45
CA VAL A 213 0.42 14.50 17.27
C VAL A 213 -1.09 14.44 17.24
N LEU A 214 -1.68 14.71 16.07
CA LEU A 214 -3.08 14.44 15.76
C LEU A 214 -3.12 13.10 15.01
N PRO A 215 -3.45 11.96 15.65
CA PRO A 215 -3.47 10.68 14.98
C PRO A 215 -4.54 10.66 13.88
N ILE A 216 -4.23 10.03 12.75
CA ILE A 216 -5.14 9.87 11.62
C ILE A 216 -5.23 8.39 11.33
N TRP A 217 -6.43 7.88 11.11
CA TRP A 217 -6.65 6.52 10.64
C TRP A 217 -7.87 6.47 9.71
N GLU A 218 -7.85 5.51 8.78
CA GLU A 218 -9.02 5.22 7.96
C GLU A 218 -9.95 4.28 8.70
N THR A 219 -11.25 4.52 8.57
CA THR A 219 -12.32 3.73 9.16
C THR A 219 -13.34 3.35 8.10
N VAL A 220 -14.02 2.22 8.29
CA VAL A 220 -15.12 1.77 7.43
C VAL A 220 -16.44 2.20 8.07
N GLY A 221 -17.17 3.09 7.39
CA GLY A 221 -18.46 3.58 7.85
C GLY A 221 -19.57 2.52 7.82
N GLU A 222 -20.74 2.87 8.35
CA GLU A 222 -21.89 1.96 8.34
C GLU A 222 -22.30 1.55 6.92
N PRO A 223 -22.53 0.25 6.66
CA PRO A 223 -22.97 -0.21 5.35
C PRO A 223 -24.29 0.44 4.91
N VAL A 224 -24.25 1.14 3.78
CA VAL A 224 -25.44 1.69 3.14
C VAL A 224 -26.01 0.66 2.18
N ARG A 225 -27.29 0.31 2.34
CA ARG A 225 -27.96 -0.66 1.48
C ARG A 225 -28.13 -0.11 0.07
N GLY A 226 -27.99 -0.99 -0.93
CA GLY A 226 -28.19 -0.62 -2.33
C GLY A 226 -28.51 -1.81 -3.24
N GLY A 227 -29.01 -1.52 -4.44
CA GLY A 227 -29.22 -2.48 -5.52
C GLY A 227 -30.40 -3.44 -5.33
N ALA A 228 -30.40 -4.50 -6.15
CA ALA A 228 -31.45 -5.52 -6.20
C ALA A 228 -31.27 -6.68 -5.18
N GLY A 229 -30.21 -6.63 -4.35
CA GLY A 229 -29.96 -7.64 -3.33
C GLY A 229 -31.03 -7.59 -2.24
N LEU A 230 -31.68 -8.73 -1.99
CA LEU A 230 -32.80 -8.84 -1.04
C LEU A 230 -32.38 -9.26 0.38
N VAL A 231 -31.09 -9.47 0.63
CA VAL A 231 -30.60 -9.85 1.96
C VAL A 231 -30.68 -8.65 2.89
N ASP A 232 -31.48 -8.79 3.95
CA ASP A 232 -31.79 -7.68 4.86
C ASP A 232 -30.69 -7.35 5.85
N GLN A 233 -29.95 -8.36 6.27
CA GLN A 233 -28.90 -8.22 7.26
C GLN A 233 -27.55 -8.12 6.56
N VAL A 234 -26.70 -7.21 7.04
CA VAL A 234 -25.30 -7.15 6.61
C VAL A 234 -24.64 -8.48 7.01
N PRO A 235 -24.09 -9.26 6.06
CA PRO A 235 -23.42 -10.51 6.37
C PRO A 235 -22.26 -10.33 7.37
N GLU A 236 -22.06 -11.34 8.22
CA GLU A 236 -21.08 -11.28 9.32
C GLU A 236 -19.65 -10.98 8.84
N HIS A 237 -19.21 -11.53 7.71
CA HIS A 237 -17.86 -11.25 7.17
C HIS A 237 -17.63 -9.75 6.88
N ILE A 238 -18.68 -9.01 6.52
CA ILE A 238 -18.60 -7.55 6.29
C ILE A 238 -18.49 -6.82 7.62
N ARG A 239 -19.24 -7.23 8.65
CA ARG A 239 -19.15 -6.66 10.01
C ARG A 239 -17.79 -6.90 10.63
N ILE A 240 -17.26 -8.12 10.52
CA ILE A 240 -15.91 -8.47 10.98
C ILE A 240 -14.86 -7.60 10.27
N PHE A 241 -14.95 -7.45 8.95
CA PHE A 241 -14.06 -6.58 8.18
C PHE A 241 -14.13 -5.13 8.64
N GLN A 242 -15.35 -4.57 8.78
CA GLN A 242 -15.60 -3.21 9.22
C GLN A 242 -14.92 -2.92 10.58
N ASN A 243 -15.12 -3.81 11.55
CA ASN A 243 -14.58 -3.66 12.90
C ASN A 243 -13.06 -3.83 12.91
N ASN A 244 -12.55 -4.93 12.33
CA ASN A 244 -11.13 -5.26 12.37
C ASN A 244 -10.27 -4.19 11.69
N MET A 245 -10.69 -3.69 10.52
CA MET A 245 -9.94 -2.65 9.80
C MET A 245 -9.87 -1.36 10.61
N SER A 246 -11.00 -0.94 11.18
CA SER A 246 -11.08 0.31 11.96
C SER A 246 -10.26 0.22 13.25
N GLU A 247 -10.40 -0.88 14.00
CA GLU A 247 -9.65 -1.11 15.24
C GLU A 247 -8.13 -1.22 14.98
N THR A 248 -7.73 -1.97 13.96
CA THR A 248 -6.30 -2.15 13.62
C THR A 248 -5.66 -0.82 13.22
N ASN A 249 -6.35 -0.03 12.39
CA ASN A 249 -5.82 1.27 11.96
C ASN A 249 -5.76 2.27 13.12
N GLU A 250 -6.78 2.29 13.98
CA GLU A 250 -6.82 3.15 15.16
C GLU A 250 -5.72 2.82 16.17
N ASP A 251 -5.54 1.53 16.48
CA ASP A 251 -4.49 1.07 17.38
C ASP A 251 -3.10 1.41 16.84
N TYR A 252 -2.85 1.17 15.56
CA TYR A 252 -1.60 1.54 14.91
C TYR A 252 -1.34 3.05 15.02
N ALA A 253 -2.31 3.89 14.63
CA ALA A 253 -2.15 5.35 14.64
C ALA A 253 -1.90 5.90 16.05
N LYS A 254 -2.64 5.42 17.05
CA LYS A 254 -2.46 5.81 18.46
C LYS A 254 -1.10 5.36 19.01
N THR A 255 -0.68 4.13 18.69
CA THR A 255 0.62 3.60 19.09
C THR A 255 1.75 4.36 18.42
N ALA A 256 1.64 4.64 17.11
CA ALA A 256 2.59 5.43 16.35
C ALA A 256 2.72 6.85 16.91
N ALA A 257 1.62 7.49 17.30
CA ALA A 257 1.65 8.83 17.91
C ALA A 257 2.39 8.87 19.26
N LYS A 258 2.33 7.78 20.04
CA LYS A 258 2.97 7.66 21.37
C LYS A 258 4.39 7.08 21.30
N ALA A 259 4.83 6.60 20.15
CA ALA A 259 6.16 6.05 19.99
C ALA A 259 7.22 7.10 20.38
N LYS A 260 8.29 6.68 21.04
CA LYS A 260 9.40 7.59 21.33
C LYS A 260 10.01 8.04 20.00
N SER A 261 10.11 9.35 19.79
CA SER A 261 10.89 9.90 18.70
C SER A 261 12.31 9.32 18.78
N PRO A 262 12.91 8.82 17.69
CA PRO A 262 14.31 8.44 17.68
C PRO A 262 15.13 9.61 18.22
N ALA A 263 15.97 9.36 19.23
CA ALA A 263 16.78 10.40 19.83
C ALA A 263 17.68 11.05 18.78
N GLY A 264 17.42 12.33 18.49
CA GLY A 264 18.36 13.29 17.93
C GLY A 264 19.07 12.91 16.63
N LYS A 265 18.53 13.38 15.50
CA LYS A 265 19.24 14.33 14.63
C LYS A 265 18.21 15.34 14.16
N GLY A 266 18.40 16.60 14.56
CA GLY A 266 17.60 17.73 14.11
C GLY A 266 17.43 17.74 12.59
N TYR A 267 16.48 18.53 12.11
CA TYR A 267 16.29 18.72 10.67
C TYR A 267 17.58 19.16 9.97
#